data_AF-A0A4U5WR02-F1
#
_entry.id   AF-A0A4U5WR02-F1
#
_cell.length_a   1.000
_cell.length_b   1.000
_cell.length_c   1.000
_cell.angle_alpha   90.00
_cell.angle_beta   90.00
_cell.angle_gamma   90.00
#
_symmetry.space_group_name_H-M   'P 1'
#
loop_
_entity.id
_entity.type
_entity.pdbx_description
1 polymer ?
#
loop_
_entity_poly.entity_id
_entity_poly.type
_entity_poly.pdbx_seq_one_letter_code
_entity_poly.pdbx_strand_id
1 'polypeptide(L)' 'MVGGRGVRLVAVNIDGVLLNDTFSPVIHRFVVGRGGVWSA' A
#
# COMPACT_ATOMS: atom_id res chain seq x y z
N MET A 1 -4.23 -20.79 15.15
CA MET A 1 -3.95 -19.50 14.47
C MET A 1 -3.54 -19.82 13.04
N VAL A 2 -4.44 -19.69 12.07
CA VAL A 2 -4.12 -19.95 10.66
C VAL A 2 -3.29 -18.78 10.15
N GLY A 3 -1.99 -18.99 9.93
CA GLY A 3 -1.09 -17.96 9.39
C GLY A 3 -1.39 -17.70 7.91
N GLY A 4 -2.30 -16.78 7.62
CA GLY A 4 -2.52 -16.30 6.26
C GLY A 4 -1.28 -15.59 5.73
N ARG A 5 -0.77 -15.98 4.56
CA ARG A 5 0.28 -15.24 3.86
C ARG A 5 -0.24 -13.84 3.51
N GLY A 6 0.20 -12.83 4.25
CA GLY A 6 -0.10 -11.44 3.95
C GLY A 6 0.56 -11.01 2.63
N VAL A 7 -0.17 -10.28 1.80
CA VAL A 7 0.37 -9.63 0.61
C VAL A 7 0.93 -8.26 1.01
N ARG A 8 2.15 -7.95 0.56
CA ARG A 8 2.76 -6.61 0.70
C ARG A 8 2.71 -5.92 -0.66
N LEU A 9 2.36 -4.64 -0.66
CA LEU A 9 2.26 -3.79 -1.85
C LEU A 9 3.14 -2.55 -1.66
N VAL A 10 3.67 -2.01 -2.75
CA VAL A 10 4.38 -0.73 -2.79
C VAL A 10 3.81 0.14 -3.90
N ALA A 11 3.82 1.46 -3.72
CA ALA A 11 3.37 2.40 -4.74
C ALA A 11 4.56 2.84 -5.60
N VAL A 12 4.45 2.69 -6.92
CA VAL A 12 5.46 3.15 -7.90
C VAL A 12 4.81 4.07 -8.93
N ASN A 13 5.57 5.00 -9.49
CA ASN A 13 5.12 5.79 -10.65
C ASN A 13 5.19 4.97 -11.95
N ILE A 14 4.77 5.55 -13.08
CA ILE A 14 4.74 4.85 -14.38
C ILE A 14 6.14 4.48 -14.90
N ASP A 15 7.17 5.17 -14.42
CA ASP A 15 8.57 4.89 -14.75
C ASP A 15 9.17 3.78 -13.86
N GLY A 16 8.38 3.23 -12.93
CA GLY A 16 8.80 2.18 -11.99
C GLY A 16 9.54 2.71 -10.75
N VAL A 17 9.54 4.02 -10.51
CA VAL A 17 10.19 4.63 -9.34
C VAL A 17 9.29 4.54 -8.11
N LEU A 18 9.85 4.05 -7.00
CA LEU A 18 9.17 3.93 -5.71
C LEU A 18 8.78 5.31 -5.16
N LEU A 19 7.52 5.43 -4.76
CA LEU A 19 7.01 6.60 -4.03
C LEU A 19 7.28 6.42 -2.54
N ASN A 20 8.43 6.89 -2.06
CA ASN A 20 8.90 6.64 -0.69
C ASN A 20 8.70 7.83 0.28
N ASP A 21 8.30 9.00 -0.22
CA ASP A 21 8.17 10.25 0.56
C ASP A 21 6.85 10.98 0.31
N THR A 22 5.96 10.39 -0.47
CA THR A 22 4.73 11.03 -0.94
C THR A 22 3.51 10.28 -0.41
N PHE A 23 2.75 10.95 0.47
CA PHE A 23 1.44 10.45 0.88
C PHE A 23 0.40 10.67 -0.23
N SER A 24 -0.29 9.59 -0.62
CA SER A 24 -1.44 9.65 -1.53
C SER A 24 -2.74 9.33 -0.79
N PRO A 25 -3.65 10.30 -0.59
CA PRO A 25 -4.92 10.06 0.09
C PRO A 25 -5.83 9.08 -0.67
N VAL A 26 -5.69 9.01 -1.99
CA VAL A 26 -6.45 8.08 -2.85
C VAL A 26 -5.99 6.64 -2.60
N ILE A 27 -4.67 6.40 -2.59
CA ILE A 27 -4.11 5.07 -2.33
C ILE A 27 -4.36 4.66 -0.88
N HIS A 28 -4.19 5.57 0.08
CA HIS A 28 -4.52 5.33 1.48
C HIS A 28 -5.98 4.87 1.64
N ARG A 29 -6.94 5.60 1.06
CA ARG A 29 -8.37 5.23 1.11
C ARG A 29 -8.63 3.88 0.44
N PHE A 30 -7.94 3.56 -0.65
CA PHE A 30 -8.06 2.28 -1.33
C PHE A 30 -7.61 1.11 -0.44
N VAL A 31 -6.46 1.26 0.23
CA VAL A 31 -5.86 0.23 1.11
C VAL A 31 -6.73 0.03 2.35
N VAL A 32 -7.01 1.10 3.08
CA VAL A 32 -7.81 1.03 4.31
C VAL A 32 -9.24 0.59 4.02
N GLY A 33 -9.84 1.03 2.91
CA GLY A 33 -11.17 0.61 2.48
C GLY A 33 -11.30 -0.87 2.15
N ARG A 34 -10.19 -1.60 1.99
CA ARG A 34 -10.14 -3.07 1.77
C ARG A 34 -9.67 -3.84 3.01
N GLY A 35 -9.56 -3.18 4.16
CA GLY A 35 -9.04 -3.78 5.38
C GLY A 35 -7.52 -3.98 5.38
N GLY A 36 -6.81 -3.36 4.44
CA GLY A 36 -5.35 -3.33 4.43
C GLY A 36 -4.80 -2.32 5.44
N VAL A 37 -3.57 -2.57 5.90
CA VAL A 37 -2.81 -1.64 6.74
C VAL A 37 -1.90 -0.80 5.86
N TRP A 38 -2.02 0.51 5.96
CA TRP A 38 -1.07 1.45 5.35
C TRP A 38 0.04 1.76 6.36
N SER A 39 1.30 1.59 5.96
CA SER A 39 2.44 2.19 6.67
C SER A 39 3.18 3.10 5.69
N ALA A 40 3.69 4.22 6.21
CA ALA A 40 4.73 4.97 5.54
C ALA A 40 6.08 4.25 5.68
#